data_AF-A0A6J3JAF1-F1
#
_entry.id   AF-A0A6J3JAF1-F1
#
_cell.length_a   1.000
_cell.length_b   1.000
_cell.length_c   1.000
_cell.angle_alpha   90.00
_cell.angle_beta   90.00
_cell.angle_gamma   90.00
#
_symmetry.space_group_name_H-M   'P 1'
#
loop_
_entity.id
_entity.type
_entity.pdbx_description
1 polymer ?
#
loop_
_entity_poly.entity_id
_entity_poly.type
_entity_poly.pdbx_seq_one_letter_code
_entity_poly.pdbx_strand_id
1 'polypeptide(L)'
;MFENVVAMKVGDKRDISRFLECNPVMIDAIKVSAAHRARYFWGNLPGMNRPVIASKNDKLELQDCLEYNRIAKLKKVQTITTKSNSIKQGKNQLFPVVMNGKEDVLWCTELERIFGFPVHYTDVSNMGRGARQKLLGRSWSVPVIRHLFAPLKDYFACE
;
A
#
# COMPACT_ATOMS: atom_id res chain seq x y z
N MET A 1 -5.33 -11.68 13.03
CA MET A 1 -4.78 -11.54 11.67
C MET A 1 -3.35 -11.06 11.77
N PHE A 2 -2.43 -11.63 10.98
CA PHE A 2 -1.00 -11.31 10.97
C PHE A 2 -0.55 -11.07 9.52
N GLU A 3 0.25 -10.04 9.28
CA GLU A 3 0.70 -9.63 7.94
C GLU A 3 2.23 -9.61 7.88
N ASN A 4 2.78 -10.02 6.73
CA ASN A 4 4.21 -9.83 6.45
C ASN A 4 4.53 -9.82 4.94
N VAL A 5 5.76 -9.43 4.58
CA VAL A 5 6.22 -9.30 3.20
C VAL A 5 6.28 -10.63 2.44
N VAL A 6 5.94 -10.63 1.15
CA VAL A 6 6.10 -11.84 0.32
C VAL A 6 7.56 -12.20 0.04
N ALA A 7 8.44 -11.18 0.03
CA ALA A 7 9.87 -11.32 -0.22
C ALA A 7 10.64 -11.75 1.04
N MET A 8 10.17 -12.81 1.71
CA MET A 8 10.84 -13.46 2.84
C MET A 8 11.45 -14.80 2.40
N LYS A 9 12.38 -15.35 3.20
CA LYS A 9 12.93 -16.69 2.90
C LYS A 9 11.84 -17.75 3.01
N VAL A 10 11.95 -18.81 2.21
CA VAL A 10 10.98 -19.91 2.21
C VAL A 10 10.91 -20.60 3.59
N GLY A 11 12.05 -20.76 4.26
CA GLY A 11 12.12 -21.29 5.63
C GLY A 11 11.33 -20.44 6.61
N ASP A 12 11.55 -19.12 6.62
CA ASP A 12 10.84 -18.19 7.50
C ASP A 12 9.32 -18.25 7.28
N LYS A 13 8.87 -18.28 6.01
CA LYS A 13 7.44 -18.43 5.68
C LYS A 13 6.86 -19.73 6.24
N ARG A 14 7.57 -20.84 6.05
CA ARG A 14 7.16 -22.17 6.51
C ARG A 14 7.05 -22.17 8.03
N ASP A 15 8.03 -21.61 8.71
CA ASP A 15 8.07 -21.62 10.16
C ASP A 15 6.96 -20.72 10.72
N ILE A 16 6.76 -19.50 10.19
CA ILE A 16 5.61 -18.65 10.56
C ILE A 16 4.28 -19.40 10.37
N SER A 17 4.10 -20.06 9.23
CA SER A 17 2.87 -20.81 8.94
C SER A 17 2.66 -22.00 9.89
N ARG A 18 3.76 -22.67 10.28
CA ARG A 18 3.74 -23.74 11.29
C ARG A 18 3.34 -23.21 12.67
N PHE A 19 3.92 -22.10 13.11
CA PHE A 19 3.63 -21.51 14.43
C PHE A 19 2.24 -20.87 14.52
N LEU A 20 1.72 -20.32 13.42
CA LEU A 20 0.37 -19.77 13.34
C LEU A 20 -0.70 -20.80 12.95
N GLU A 21 -0.30 -22.06 12.74
CA GLU A 21 -1.16 -23.19 12.36
C GLU A 21 -2.07 -22.92 11.16
N CYS A 22 -1.62 -22.05 10.23
CA CYS A 22 -2.35 -21.72 9.01
C CYS A 22 -1.40 -21.27 7.90
N ASN A 23 -1.83 -21.44 6.65
CA ASN A 23 -1.12 -20.91 5.49
C ASN A 23 -1.59 -19.48 5.18
N PRO A 24 -0.71 -18.62 4.64
CA PRO A 24 -1.10 -17.26 4.32
C PRO A 24 -1.90 -17.17 3.02
N VAL A 25 -2.77 -16.17 2.95
CA VAL A 25 -3.32 -15.65 1.70
C VAL A 25 -2.42 -14.53 1.18
N MET A 26 -2.05 -14.60 -0.09
CA MET A 26 -1.26 -13.54 -0.74
C MET A 26 -2.19 -12.53 -1.40
N ILE A 27 -2.10 -11.27 -0.98
CA ILE A 27 -2.87 -10.16 -1.55
C ILE A 27 -1.89 -9.08 -2.00
N ASP A 28 -2.01 -8.66 -3.26
CA ASP A 28 -1.31 -7.50 -3.78
C ASP A 28 -2.26 -6.31 -3.88
N ALA A 29 -1.85 -5.20 -3.25
CA ALA A 29 -2.59 -3.94 -3.29
C ALA A 29 -2.76 -3.39 -4.71
N ILE A 30 -1.97 -3.85 -5.70
CA ILE A 30 -2.05 -3.40 -7.10
C ILE A 30 -3.48 -3.43 -7.69
N LYS A 31 -4.34 -4.33 -7.20
CA LYS A 31 -5.74 -4.48 -7.63
C LYS A 31 -6.67 -3.38 -7.10
N VAL A 32 -6.29 -2.70 -6.01
CA VAL A 32 -7.11 -1.73 -5.27
C VAL A 32 -6.36 -0.44 -4.92
N SER A 33 -5.15 -0.26 -5.43
CA SER A 33 -4.34 0.93 -5.24
C SER A 33 -3.42 1.17 -6.44
N ALA A 34 -2.80 2.35 -6.49
CA ALA A 34 -1.83 2.73 -7.52
C ALA A 34 -0.41 2.14 -7.33
N ALA A 35 -0.20 1.19 -6.40
CA ALA A 35 1.13 0.64 -6.11
C ALA A 35 1.16 -0.88 -5.96
N HIS A 36 2.26 -1.50 -6.37
CA HIS A 36 2.58 -2.88 -6.02
C HIS A 36 2.87 -3.00 -4.52
N ARG A 37 2.13 -3.86 -3.83
CA ARG A 37 2.39 -4.20 -2.42
C ARG A 37 1.85 -5.59 -2.12
N ALA A 38 2.49 -6.61 -2.70
CA ALA A 38 2.21 -8.00 -2.38
C ALA A 38 2.61 -8.31 -0.93
N ARG A 39 1.66 -8.84 -0.16
CA ARG A 39 1.82 -9.24 1.25
C ARG A 39 1.12 -10.56 1.52
N TYR A 40 1.67 -11.30 2.47
CA TYR A 40 1.05 -12.48 3.05
C TYR A 40 0.21 -12.09 4.26
N PHE A 41 -0.98 -12.65 4.35
CA PHE A 41 -1.90 -12.47 5.47
C PHE A 41 -2.26 -13.84 6.04
N TRP A 42 -1.88 -14.08 7.28
CA TRP A 42 -2.29 -15.23 8.08
C TRP A 42 -3.48 -14.83 8.97
N GLY A 43 -4.40 -15.74 9.19
CA GLY A 43 -5.52 -15.50 10.09
C GLY A 43 -6.74 -16.32 9.73
N ASN A 44 -7.82 -15.99 10.43
CA ASN A 44 -9.09 -16.70 10.44
C ASN A 44 -10.27 -15.77 10.14
N LEU A 45 -10.03 -14.63 9.48
CA LEU A 45 -11.11 -13.73 9.11
C LEU A 45 -12.03 -14.39 8.08
N PRO A 46 -13.35 -14.14 8.12
CA PRO A 46 -14.27 -14.71 7.15
C PRO A 46 -13.88 -14.35 5.72
N GLY A 47 -13.78 -15.37 4.86
CA GLY A 47 -13.57 -15.21 3.42
C GLY A 47 -12.27 -14.52 3.01
N MET A 48 -11.15 -14.66 3.75
CA MET A 48 -9.86 -14.05 3.37
C MET A 48 -9.40 -14.40 1.94
N ASN A 49 -9.77 -15.57 1.42
CA ASN A 49 -9.41 -16.04 0.08
C ASN A 49 -10.33 -15.51 -1.03
N ARG A 50 -11.36 -14.71 -0.69
CA ARG A 50 -12.29 -14.19 -1.71
C ARG A 50 -11.58 -13.22 -2.66
N PRO A 51 -12.08 -13.05 -3.89
CA PRO A 51 -11.52 -12.09 -4.82
C PRO A 51 -11.50 -10.67 -4.24
N VAL A 52 -10.36 -10.00 -4.34
CA VAL A 52 -10.25 -8.57 -4.00
C VAL A 52 -10.80 -7.76 -5.17
N ILE A 53 -11.81 -6.94 -4.89
CA ILE A 53 -12.52 -6.11 -5.88
C ILE A 53 -12.33 -4.64 -5.48
N ALA A 54 -12.00 -3.81 -6.46
CA ALA A 54 -11.88 -2.37 -6.26
C ALA A 54 -13.24 -1.72 -5.98
N SER A 55 -13.27 -0.81 -5.01
CA SER A 55 -14.39 0.09 -4.79
C SER A 55 -14.31 1.32 -5.70
N LYS A 56 -15.44 2.00 -5.89
CA LYS A 56 -15.51 3.26 -6.64
C LYS A 56 -14.58 4.36 -6.09
N ASN A 57 -14.31 4.32 -4.79
CA ASN A 57 -13.48 5.31 -4.11
C ASN A 57 -11.97 4.98 -4.16
N ASP A 58 -11.60 3.80 -4.68
CA ASP A 58 -10.21 3.38 -4.71
C ASP A 58 -9.49 4.06 -5.88
N LYS A 59 -8.37 4.74 -5.58
CA LYS A 59 -7.52 5.40 -6.58
C LYS A 59 -6.61 4.36 -7.24
N LEU A 60 -7.02 3.91 -8.42
CA LEU A 60 -6.34 2.81 -9.11
C LEU A 60 -5.16 3.29 -9.93
N GLU A 61 -5.21 4.45 -10.57
CA GLU A 61 -4.06 4.95 -11.33
C GLU A 61 -3.27 5.98 -10.52
N LEU A 62 -1.96 6.05 -10.79
CA LEU A 62 -1.08 6.99 -10.09
C LEU A 62 -1.56 8.44 -10.26
N GLN A 63 -2.11 8.77 -11.44
CA GLN A 63 -2.64 10.09 -11.74
C GLN A 63 -3.76 10.51 -10.78
N ASP A 64 -4.59 9.56 -10.34
CA ASP A 64 -5.68 9.81 -9.39
C ASP A 64 -5.17 10.20 -7.98
N CYS A 65 -3.90 9.92 -7.70
CA CYS A 65 -3.25 10.20 -6.42
C CYS A 65 -2.45 11.52 -6.42
N LEU A 66 -2.18 12.12 -7.59
CA LEU A 66 -1.32 13.30 -7.68
C LEU A 66 -2.07 14.59 -7.29
N GLU A 67 -1.31 15.61 -6.87
CA GLU A 67 -1.86 16.96 -6.72
C GLU A 67 -2.11 17.64 -8.07
N TYR A 68 -2.78 18.80 -8.02
CA TYR A 68 -3.06 19.63 -9.19
C TYR A 68 -1.79 19.98 -9.99
N ASN A 69 -1.92 20.02 -11.32
CA ASN A 69 -0.87 20.37 -12.28
C ASN A 69 0.38 19.44 -12.24
N ARG A 70 0.17 18.17 -11.90
CA ARG A 70 1.22 17.14 -11.89
C ARG A 70 0.79 15.96 -12.75
N ILE A 71 1.73 15.43 -13.54
CA ILE A 71 1.45 14.39 -14.54
C ILE A 71 2.22 13.12 -14.16
N ALA A 72 1.51 12.00 -14.04
CA ALA A 72 2.07 10.68 -13.80
C ALA A 72 2.71 10.13 -15.07
N LYS A 73 3.94 9.60 -14.95
CA LYS A 73 4.61 8.90 -16.06
C LYS A 73 4.21 7.43 -16.20
N LEU A 74 3.54 6.88 -15.19
CA LEU A 74 3.21 5.47 -15.06
C LEU A 74 1.81 5.32 -14.49
N LYS A 75 1.12 4.24 -14.83
CA LYS A 75 -0.19 3.92 -14.21
C LYS A 75 -0.06 3.43 -12.77
N LYS A 76 0.98 2.66 -12.48
CA LYS A 76 1.24 2.06 -11.17
C LYS A 76 2.70 2.23 -10.81
N VAL A 77 2.99 2.40 -9.52
CA VAL A 77 4.36 2.45 -9.00
C VAL A 77 4.80 1.12 -8.40
N GLN A 78 6.10 0.87 -8.41
CA GLN A 78 6.71 -0.24 -7.67
C GLN A 78 6.48 -0.12 -6.16
N THR A 79 6.88 -1.15 -5.41
CA THR A 79 6.72 -1.17 -3.95
C THR A 79 7.46 -0.01 -3.27
N ILE A 80 6.68 0.85 -2.62
CA ILE A 80 7.19 1.93 -1.79
C ILE A 80 7.64 1.36 -0.45
N THR A 81 8.89 1.66 -0.11
CA THR A 81 9.54 1.28 1.15
C THR A 81 9.89 2.52 1.96
N THR A 82 10.54 2.32 3.10
CA THR A 82 11.09 3.41 3.92
C THR A 82 12.25 4.16 3.27
N LYS A 83 12.88 3.59 2.23
CA LYS A 83 14.03 4.19 1.55
C LYS A 83 13.57 5.08 0.41
N SER A 84 14.14 6.29 0.32
CA SER A 84 13.77 7.29 -0.70
C SER A 84 13.95 6.79 -2.14
N ASN A 85 14.95 5.95 -2.39
CA ASN A 85 15.18 5.35 -3.71
C ASN A 85 14.01 4.48 -4.21
N SER A 86 13.19 3.93 -3.31
CA SER A 86 12.00 3.15 -3.72
C SER A 86 10.91 3.98 -4.42
N ILE A 87 10.94 5.30 -4.29
CA ILE A 87 10.04 6.21 -5.01
C ILE A 87 10.46 6.34 -6.48
N LYS A 88 11.75 6.16 -6.79
CA LYS A 88 12.27 6.19 -8.15
C LYS A 88 12.06 4.84 -8.83
N GLN A 89 11.61 4.86 -10.06
CA GLN A 89 11.02 3.71 -10.73
C GLN A 89 12.04 2.97 -11.60
N GLY A 90 12.01 1.64 -11.52
CA GLY A 90 12.84 0.76 -12.32
C GLY A 90 14.34 0.85 -12.02
N LYS A 91 15.13 0.13 -12.82
CA LYS A 91 16.60 0.08 -12.69
C LYS A 91 17.24 1.45 -12.97
N ASN A 92 16.62 2.23 -13.85
CA ASN A 92 17.11 3.55 -14.26
C ASN A 92 16.77 4.65 -13.24
N GLN A 93 16.09 4.32 -12.13
CA GLN A 93 15.77 5.26 -11.05
C GLN A 93 15.06 6.53 -11.56
N LEU A 94 14.07 6.34 -12.43
CA LEU A 94 13.32 7.43 -13.05
C LEU A 94 12.32 8.06 -12.07
N PHE A 95 12.12 9.36 -12.19
CA PHE A 95 11.12 10.08 -11.41
C PHE A 95 9.69 9.75 -11.91
N PRO A 96 8.74 9.41 -11.03
CA PRO A 96 7.41 8.96 -11.43
C PRO A 96 6.49 10.10 -11.91
N VAL A 97 6.85 11.37 -11.67
CA VAL A 97 6.00 12.54 -11.92
C VAL A 97 6.74 13.59 -12.75
N VAL A 98 5.98 14.37 -13.52
CA VAL A 98 6.42 15.60 -14.17
C VAL A 98 5.53 16.76 -13.70
N MET A 99 6.14 17.90 -13.38
CA MET A 99 5.46 19.14 -13.04
C MET A 99 6.14 20.29 -13.79
N ASN A 100 5.38 21.05 -14.58
CA ASN A 100 5.91 22.16 -15.39
C ASN A 100 7.12 21.75 -16.26
N GLY A 101 7.06 20.58 -16.90
CA GLY A 101 8.13 20.04 -17.74
C GLY A 101 9.37 19.52 -16.98
N LYS A 102 9.38 19.57 -15.64
CA LYS A 102 10.48 19.06 -14.80
C LYS A 102 10.10 17.77 -14.11
N GLU A 103 11.05 16.86 -14.01
CA GLU A 103 10.91 15.61 -13.29
C GLU A 103 10.83 15.83 -11.78
N ASP A 104 9.91 15.12 -11.12
CA ASP A 104 9.71 15.21 -9.68
C ASP A 104 9.34 13.87 -9.03
N VAL A 105 9.57 13.79 -7.73
CA VAL A 105 9.18 12.69 -6.85
C VAL A 105 7.76 12.86 -6.33
N LEU A 106 7.20 11.79 -5.78
CA LEU A 106 5.93 11.84 -5.07
C LEU A 106 6.03 12.67 -3.78
N TRP A 107 5.03 13.53 -3.56
CA TRP A 107 4.84 14.27 -2.33
C TRP A 107 4.23 13.38 -1.23
N CYS A 108 4.30 13.83 0.03
CA CYS A 108 3.79 13.02 1.15
C CYS A 108 2.29 12.77 1.07
N THR A 109 1.50 13.76 0.64
CA THR A 109 0.06 13.64 0.41
C THR A 109 -0.27 12.65 -0.70
N GLU A 110 0.53 12.63 -1.77
CA GLU A 110 0.41 11.67 -2.86
C GLU A 110 0.73 10.25 -2.39
N LEU A 111 1.75 10.09 -1.53
CA LEU A 111 2.04 8.81 -0.87
C LEU A 111 0.89 8.34 0.02
N GLU A 112 0.29 9.24 0.81
CA GLU A 112 -0.88 8.91 1.63
C GLU A 112 -2.04 8.40 0.77
N ARG A 113 -2.36 9.10 -0.33
CA ARG A 113 -3.40 8.67 -1.28
C ARG A 113 -3.09 7.32 -1.92
N ILE A 114 -1.84 7.05 -2.31
CA ILE A 114 -1.42 5.76 -2.88
C ILE A 114 -1.66 4.61 -1.87
N PHE A 115 -1.38 4.85 -0.59
CA PHE A 115 -1.62 3.86 0.46
C PHE A 115 -3.09 3.79 0.91
N GLY A 116 -3.93 4.74 0.47
CA GLY A 116 -5.34 4.86 0.80
C GLY A 116 -5.63 5.53 2.14
N PHE A 117 -4.65 6.25 2.70
CA PHE A 117 -4.87 7.08 3.89
C PHE A 117 -5.59 8.38 3.54
N PRO A 118 -6.29 8.99 4.51
CA PRO A 118 -6.71 10.39 4.39
C PRO A 118 -5.52 11.30 4.07
N VAL A 119 -5.76 12.35 3.29
CA VAL A 119 -4.73 13.36 2.99
C VAL A 119 -4.34 14.07 4.29
N HIS A 120 -3.05 14.32 4.49
CA HIS A 120 -2.45 14.87 5.71
C HIS A 120 -2.47 13.93 6.93
N TYR A 121 -2.78 12.64 6.77
CA TYR A 121 -2.79 11.68 7.89
C TYR A 121 -1.47 11.59 8.66
N THR A 122 -0.33 11.77 7.98
CA THR A 122 1.00 11.75 8.61
C THR A 122 1.58 13.15 8.86
N ASP A 123 0.78 14.20 8.69
CA ASP A 123 1.19 15.59 8.90
C ASP A 123 1.10 15.99 10.38
N VAL A 124 1.88 15.29 11.19
CA VAL A 124 1.89 15.43 12.66
C VAL A 124 3.30 15.54 13.18
N SER A 125 3.47 16.10 14.38
CA SER A 125 4.77 16.14 15.09
C SER A 125 5.92 16.77 14.29
N ASN A 126 5.63 17.76 13.44
CA ASN A 126 6.60 18.42 12.55
C ASN A 126 7.45 17.42 11.73
N MET A 127 6.87 16.27 11.36
CA MET A 127 7.58 15.24 10.62
C MET A 127 7.89 15.69 9.19
N GLY A 128 9.18 15.80 8.88
CA GLY A 128 9.65 15.98 7.51
C GLY A 128 9.36 14.77 6.62
N ARG A 129 9.52 14.95 5.31
CA ARG A 129 9.24 13.93 4.27
C ARG A 129 9.81 12.54 4.57
N GLY A 130 11.07 12.47 5.01
CA GLY A 130 11.73 11.19 5.28
C GLY A 130 11.10 10.41 6.44
N ALA A 131 10.64 11.11 7.48
CA ALA A 131 9.95 10.49 8.61
C ALA A 131 8.55 9.99 8.21
N ARG A 132 7.80 10.81 7.49
CA ARG A 132 6.48 10.45 6.93
C ARG A 132 6.58 9.23 6.00
N GLN A 133 7.56 9.21 5.11
CA GLN A 133 7.83 8.05 4.25
C GLN A 133 8.21 6.79 5.06
N LYS A 134 8.99 6.91 6.13
CA LYS A 134 9.34 5.76 6.99
C LYS A 134 8.09 5.12 7.62
N LEU A 135 7.12 5.94 8.07
CA LEU A 135 5.86 5.46 8.60
C LEU A 135 5.02 4.78 7.51
N LEU A 136 4.77 5.48 6.40
CA LEU A 136 3.95 4.97 5.29
C LEU A 136 4.57 3.72 4.65
N GLY A 137 5.89 3.68 4.44
CA GLY A 137 6.56 2.52 3.84
C GLY A 137 6.35 1.22 4.62
N ARG A 138 6.18 1.31 5.95
CA ARG A 138 5.93 0.18 6.86
C ARG A 138 4.45 -0.11 7.08
N SER A 139 3.54 0.80 6.75
CA SER A 139 2.12 0.64 7.02
C SER A 139 1.44 -0.36 6.08
N TRP A 140 0.19 -0.71 6.35
CA TRP A 140 -0.61 -1.49 5.42
C TRP A 140 -1.19 -0.63 4.29
N SER A 141 -1.62 -1.27 3.21
CA SER A 141 -2.51 -0.63 2.25
C SER A 141 -3.92 -0.60 2.84
N VAL A 142 -4.47 0.59 3.07
CA VAL A 142 -5.79 0.79 3.66
C VAL A 142 -6.90 0.03 2.90
N PRO A 143 -7.02 0.07 1.56
CA PRO A 143 -8.07 -0.67 0.86
C PRO A 143 -7.95 -2.19 1.00
N VAL A 144 -6.74 -2.74 1.16
CA VAL A 144 -6.52 -4.17 1.44
C VAL A 144 -7.03 -4.54 2.83
N ILE A 145 -6.74 -3.71 3.84
CA ILE A 145 -7.24 -3.96 5.21
C ILE A 145 -8.74 -3.76 5.28
N ARG A 146 -9.28 -2.73 4.62
CA ARG A 146 -10.73 -2.54 4.46
C ARG A 146 -11.37 -3.78 3.83
N HIS A 147 -10.77 -4.33 2.78
CA HIS A 147 -11.24 -5.58 2.19
C HIS A 147 -11.26 -6.71 3.23
N LEU A 148 -10.14 -6.99 3.90
CA LEU A 148 -10.04 -8.08 4.87
C LEU A 148 -11.03 -7.95 6.05
N PHE A 149 -11.24 -6.74 6.55
CA PHE A 149 -12.12 -6.46 7.69
C PHE A 149 -13.59 -6.28 7.32
N ALA A 150 -13.93 -6.10 6.04
CA ALA A 150 -15.31 -5.88 5.60
C ALA A 150 -16.37 -6.85 6.17
N PRO A 151 -16.10 -8.17 6.34
CA PRO A 151 -17.09 -9.11 6.89
C PRO A 151 -17.29 -8.97 8.40
N LEU A 152 -16.39 -8.30 9.12
CA LEU A 152 -16.51 -8.15 10.58
C LEU A 152 -17.73 -7.31 10.98
N LYS A 153 -18.25 -6.48 10.08
CA LYS A 153 -19.50 -5.72 10.30
C LYS A 153 -20.70 -6.62 10.60
N ASP A 154 -20.67 -7.88 10.16
CA ASP A 154 -21.77 -8.83 10.37
C ASP A 154 -21.68 -9.51 11.77
N TYR A 155 -20.59 -9.26 12.51
CA TYR A 155 -20.30 -9.87 13.81
C TYR A 155 -20.26 -8.87 14.98
N PHE A 156 -20.19 -7.57 14.69
CA PHE A 156 -20.07 -6.51 15.68
C PHE A 156 -21.05 -5.38 15.41
N ALA A 157 -21.42 -4.64 16.45
CA ALA A 157 -22.26 -3.45 16.31
C ALA A 157 -21.62 -2.42 15.37
N CYS A 158 -22.45 -1.77 14.56
CA CYS A 158 -22.06 -0.67 13.68
C CYS A 158 -22.88 0.55 14.06
N GLU A 159 -22.24 1.71 14.15
CA GLU A 159 -22.87 3.02 14.26
C GLU A 159 -23.07 3.66 12.88
#